data_AF-A0A8C1K4R4-F1
#
_entry.id   AF-A0A8C1K4R4-F1
#
_cell.length_a   1.000
_cell.length_b   1.000
_cell.length_c   1.000
_cell.angle_alpha   90.00
_cell.angle_beta   90.00
_cell.angle_gamma   90.00
#
_symmetry.space_group_name_H-M   'P 1'
#
loop_
_entity.id
_entity.type
_entity.pdbx_description
1 polymer ?
#
loop_
_entity_poly.entity_id
_entity_poly.type
_entity_poly.pdbx_seq_one_letter_code
_entity_poly.pdbx_strand_id
1 'polypeptide(L)'
;MRVDQQLRLDEQLLLFMDQLEALEEKRHKLNSLIEEGWFSIAKARYSMGNKQVSALQYASEMEPLVYVETSVLEGGTAEFKCERKENKTEELKNNTIEDIGAKETGLRRRINTTQKGVKEEEQETDGQVKTKAEPSTPEHRDPLKWFGILVPQNLKQAQSAFKEVITLSAEIASLQSAILATRKEMQAQMEKQEKTEKTQPEIKKE
;
A
#
# COMPACT_ATOMS: atom_id res chain seq x y z
N MET A 1 22.13 33.68 -25.77
CA MET A 1 20.68 33.38 -25.97
C MET A 1 20.43 31.98 -26.51
N ARG A 2 20.91 31.59 -27.71
CA ARG A 2 20.65 30.24 -28.26
C ARG A 2 21.32 29.11 -27.46
N VAL A 3 22.57 29.33 -27.03
CA VAL A 3 23.31 28.37 -26.18
C VAL A 3 22.65 28.21 -24.81
N ASP A 4 22.19 29.31 -24.20
CA ASP A 4 21.49 29.28 -22.90
C ASP A 4 20.15 28.54 -22.95
N GLN A 5 19.48 28.51 -24.11
CA GLN A 5 18.23 27.77 -24.31
C GLN A 5 18.47 26.27 -24.50
N GLN A 6 19.56 25.88 -25.16
CA GLN A 6 19.95 24.48 -25.28
C GLN A 6 20.37 23.91 -23.93
N LEU A 7 21.15 24.67 -23.15
CA LEU A 7 21.56 24.27 -21.80
C LEU A 7 20.35 24.00 -20.89
N ARG A 8 19.30 24.84 -20.96
CA ARG A 8 18.06 24.66 -20.19
C ARG A 8 17.28 23.40 -20.59
N LEU A 9 17.26 23.07 -21.88
CA LEU A 9 16.63 21.83 -22.36
C LEU A 9 17.38 20.60 -21.85
N ASP A 10 18.71 20.64 -21.90
CA ASP A 10 19.56 19.55 -21.39
C ASP A 10 19.37 19.37 -19.88
N GLU A 11 19.34 20.46 -19.10
CA GLU A 11 19.03 20.42 -17.66
C GLU A 11 17.64 19.81 -17.39
N GLN A 12 16.64 20.18 -18.19
CA GLN A 12 15.29 19.66 -18.04
C GLN A 12 15.17 18.19 -18.46
N LEU A 13 15.94 17.76 -19.46
CA LEU A 13 16.04 16.37 -19.87
C LEU A 13 16.68 15.52 -18.76
N LEU A 14 17.76 15.99 -18.14
CA LEU A 14 18.39 15.32 -17.01
C LEU A 14 17.40 15.16 -15.85
N LEU A 15 16.70 16.23 -15.47
CA LEU A 15 15.65 16.18 -14.44
C LEU A 15 14.57 15.14 -14.78
N PHE A 16 14.14 15.07 -16.04
CA PHE A 16 13.15 14.09 -16.48
C PHE A 16 13.66 12.65 -16.36
N MET A 17 14.93 12.41 -16.71
CA MET A 17 15.55 11.09 -16.56
C MET A 17 15.68 10.68 -15.10
N ASP A 18 16.12 11.58 -14.22
CA ASP A 18 16.20 11.34 -12.77
C ASP A 18 14.81 11.01 -12.19
N GLN A 19 13.77 11.72 -12.64
CA GLN A 19 12.40 11.43 -12.23
C GLN A 19 11.92 10.05 -12.69
N LEU A 20 12.27 9.64 -13.93
CA LEU A 20 11.93 8.30 -14.43
C LEU A 20 12.64 7.19 -13.67
N GLU A 21 13.91 7.38 -13.33
CA GLU A 21 14.66 6.43 -12.49
C GLU A 21 14.01 6.27 -11.12
N ALA A 22 13.72 7.39 -10.44
CA ALA A 22 13.02 7.38 -9.16
C ALA A 22 11.61 6.75 -9.24
N LEU A 23 10.92 6.90 -10.38
CA LEU A 23 9.63 6.24 -10.61
C LEU A 23 9.77 4.72 -10.67
N GLU A 24 10.76 4.22 -11.42
CA GLU A 24 10.98 2.79 -11.59
C GLU A 24 11.43 2.13 -10.27
N GLU A 25 12.31 2.79 -9.50
CA GLU A 25 12.70 2.32 -8.16
C GLU A 25 11.50 2.21 -7.23
N LYS A 26 10.65 3.24 -7.16
CA LYS A 26 9.45 3.22 -6.33
C LYS A 26 8.47 2.15 -6.81
N ARG A 27 8.26 1.98 -8.12
CA ARG A 27 7.40 0.91 -8.65
C ARG A 27 7.91 -0.48 -8.27
N HIS A 28 9.22 -0.70 -8.34
CA HIS A 28 9.81 -1.97 -7.94
C HIS A 28 9.54 -2.24 -6.46
N LYS A 29 9.82 -1.25 -5.59
CA LYS A 29 9.53 -1.36 -4.15
C LYS A 29 8.04 -1.59 -3.85
N LEU A 30 7.15 -0.89 -4.57
CA LEU A 30 5.70 -1.07 -4.45
C LEU A 30 5.30 -2.52 -4.74
N ASN A 31 5.80 -3.08 -5.85
CA ASN A 31 5.48 -4.45 -6.25
C ASN A 31 5.97 -5.45 -5.20
N SER A 32 7.21 -5.30 -4.70
CA SER A 32 7.73 -6.17 -3.65
C SER A 32 6.86 -6.16 -2.38
N LEU A 33 6.43 -4.97 -1.94
CA LEU A 33 5.55 -4.84 -0.75
C LEU A 33 4.15 -5.42 -1.00
N ILE A 34 3.60 -5.26 -2.21
CA ILE A 34 2.31 -5.85 -2.59
C ILE A 34 2.40 -7.38 -2.55
N GLU A 35 3.46 -7.96 -3.13
CA GLU A 35 3.70 -9.40 -3.11
C GLU A 35 3.84 -9.93 -1.68
N GLU A 36 4.62 -9.24 -0.84
CA GLU A 36 4.78 -9.58 0.58
C GLU A 36 3.45 -9.51 1.35
N GLY A 37 2.67 -8.44 1.13
CA GLY A 37 1.37 -8.26 1.75
C GLY A 37 0.38 -9.36 1.38
N TRP A 38 0.27 -9.68 0.09
CA TRP A 38 -0.61 -10.75 -0.38
C TRP A 38 -0.16 -12.13 0.08
N PHE A 39 1.14 -12.40 0.07
CA PHE A 39 1.70 -13.65 0.58
C PHE A 39 1.40 -13.83 2.07
N SER A 40 1.52 -12.76 2.86
CA SER A 40 1.21 -12.76 4.28
C SER A 40 -0.28 -12.97 4.56
N ILE A 41 -1.17 -12.36 3.76
CA ILE A 41 -2.62 -12.68 3.79
C ILE A 41 -2.86 -14.15 3.48
N ALA A 42 -2.21 -14.70 2.46
CA ALA A 42 -2.37 -16.11 2.08
C ALA A 42 -1.95 -17.05 3.22
N LYS A 43 -0.83 -16.78 3.89
CA LYS A 43 -0.40 -17.53 5.08
C LYS A 43 -1.41 -17.44 6.22
N ALA A 44 -1.97 -16.25 6.48
CA ALA A 44 -2.99 -16.08 7.52
C ALA A 44 -4.29 -16.84 7.19
N ARG A 45 -4.73 -16.82 5.93
CA ARG A 45 -5.90 -17.60 5.46
C ARG A 45 -5.67 -19.10 5.52
N TYR A 46 -4.45 -19.55 5.27
CA TYR A 46 -4.08 -20.96 5.39
C TYR A 46 -4.13 -21.43 6.84
N SER A 47 -3.59 -20.65 7.79
CA SER A 47 -3.55 -21.04 9.20
C SER A 47 -4.88 -20.88 9.94
N MET A 48 -5.62 -19.80 9.69
CA MET A 48 -6.91 -19.54 10.36
C MET A 48 -8.11 -20.16 9.64
N GLY A 49 -7.95 -20.50 8.36
CA GLY A 49 -9.02 -20.91 7.49
C GLY A 49 -9.67 -19.75 6.74
N ASN A 50 -10.17 -20.06 5.54
CA ASN A 50 -10.66 -19.09 4.57
C ASN A 50 -11.80 -18.19 5.09
N LYS A 51 -12.66 -18.70 5.99
CA LYS A 51 -13.81 -17.95 6.52
C LYS A 51 -13.42 -16.89 7.55
N GLN A 52 -12.27 -17.06 8.21
CA GLN A 52 -11.83 -16.19 9.30
C GLN A 52 -11.08 -14.96 8.81
N VAL A 53 -10.42 -15.02 7.65
CA VAL A 53 -9.81 -13.83 7.03
C VAL A 53 -10.56 -13.57 5.73
N SER A 54 -11.72 -12.94 5.87
CA SER A 54 -12.67 -12.67 4.80
C SER A 54 -13.43 -11.36 5.09
N ALA A 55 -13.98 -10.75 4.04
CA ALA A 55 -14.80 -9.54 4.13
C ALA A 55 -16.05 -9.72 5.02
N LEU A 56 -16.47 -10.96 5.28
CA LEU A 56 -17.57 -11.27 6.21
C LEU A 56 -17.27 -10.85 7.66
N GLN A 57 -16.00 -10.66 8.02
CA GLN A 57 -15.59 -10.29 9.37
C GLN A 57 -15.52 -8.78 9.59
N TYR A 58 -15.71 -7.95 8.55
CA TYR A 58 -15.64 -6.51 8.70
C TYR A 58 -16.73 -5.98 9.66
N ALA A 59 -16.36 -5.02 10.51
CA ALA A 59 -17.31 -4.36 11.39
C ALA A 59 -18.33 -3.55 10.59
N SER A 60 -19.56 -3.44 11.11
CA SER A 60 -20.61 -2.61 10.49
C SER A 60 -20.25 -1.12 10.46
N GLU A 61 -19.41 -0.65 11.37
CA GLU A 61 -18.92 0.73 11.48
C GLU A 61 -17.44 0.83 11.07
N MET A 62 -17.11 0.43 9.84
CA MET A 62 -15.74 0.55 9.31
C MET A 62 -15.41 2.01 8.97
N GLU A 63 -14.43 2.59 9.66
CA GLU A 63 -13.87 3.92 9.37
C GLU A 63 -12.49 3.83 8.69
N PRO A 64 -12.19 4.70 7.71
CA PRO A 64 -10.86 4.77 7.12
C PRO A 64 -9.85 5.34 8.13
N LEU A 65 -8.71 4.66 8.25
CA LEU A 65 -7.57 5.10 9.08
C LEU A 65 -6.56 5.97 8.31
N VAL A 66 -6.57 5.87 6.98
CA VAL A 66 -5.66 6.58 6.09
C VAL A 66 -6.48 7.42 5.13
N TYR A 67 -6.13 8.70 5.05
CA TYR A 67 -6.73 9.68 4.16
C TYR A 67 -5.68 10.13 3.16
N VAL A 68 -6.11 10.46 1.95
CA VAL A 68 -5.23 11.02 0.91
C VAL A 68 -5.72 12.43 0.62
N GLU A 69 -4.87 13.41 0.90
CA GLU A 69 -5.08 14.79 0.53
C GLU A 69 -4.41 15.07 -0.82
N THR A 70 -5.08 15.84 -1.66
CA THR A 70 -4.58 16.26 -2.96
C THR A 70 -4.46 17.78 -2.98
N SER A 71 -3.24 18.28 -3.17
CA SER A 71 -2.97 19.70 -3.38
C SER A 71 -2.43 19.94 -4.79
N VAL A 72 -2.94 20.96 -5.47
CA VAL A 72 -2.43 21.37 -6.79
C VAL A 72 -1.43 22.51 -6.59
N LEU A 73 -0.19 22.32 -7.04
CA LEU A 73 0.87 23.33 -6.96
C LEU A 73 0.82 24.30 -8.15
N GLU A 74 1.57 25.40 -8.04
CA GLU A 74 1.59 26.54 -8.98
C GLU A 74 2.06 26.20 -10.42
N GLY A 75 2.46 24.95 -10.69
CA GLY A 75 2.78 24.43 -12.03
C GLY A 75 1.73 23.50 -12.65
N GLY A 76 0.56 23.33 -12.01
CA GLY A 76 -0.44 22.34 -12.44
C GLY A 76 -0.06 20.89 -12.08
N THR A 77 0.98 20.71 -11.26
CA THR A 77 1.37 19.43 -10.66
C THR A 77 0.48 19.13 -9.45
N ALA A 78 -0.02 17.92 -9.37
CA ALA A 78 -0.77 17.42 -8.22
C ALA A 78 0.18 16.72 -7.25
N GLU A 79 0.13 17.10 -5.99
CA GLU A 79 0.82 16.45 -4.88
C GLU A 79 -0.21 15.70 -4.03
N PHE A 80 0.10 14.45 -3.73
CA PHE A 80 -0.72 13.56 -2.92
C PHE A 80 0.00 13.25 -1.62
N LYS A 81 -0.66 13.53 -0.49
CA LYS A 81 -0.14 13.27 0.85
C LYS A 81 -1.04 12.30 1.59
N CYS A 82 -0.44 11.31 2.25
CA CYS A 82 -1.17 10.39 3.10
C CYS A 82 -1.17 10.89 4.54
N GLU A 83 -2.34 11.17 5.10
CA GLU A 83 -2.52 11.43 6.52
C GLU A 83 -3.01 10.16 7.22
N ARG A 84 -2.42 9.83 8.37
CA ARG A 84 -2.77 8.65 9.16
C ARG A 84 -3.32 9.08 10.51
N LYS A 85 -4.47 8.54 10.87
CA LYS A 85 -5.01 8.66 12.22
C LYS A 85 -4.33 7.59 13.08
N GLU A 86 -3.31 7.98 13.86
CA GLU A 86 -2.59 7.04 14.72
C GLU A 86 -3.48 6.53 15.86
N ASN A 87 -3.74 5.22 15.86
CA ASN A 87 -4.22 4.51 17.03
C ASN A 87 -2.99 4.08 17.84
N LYS A 88 -2.64 4.89 18.84
CA LYS A 88 -1.49 4.70 19.73
C LYS A 88 -1.65 3.44 20.62
N THR A 89 -1.35 2.24 20.11
CA THR A 89 -1.36 1.05 20.98
C THR A 89 -0.25 0.01 20.80
N GLU A 90 0.35 -0.29 19.64
CA GLU A 90 1.09 -1.58 19.51
C GLU A 90 2.43 -1.56 18.75
N GLU A 91 3.17 -0.45 18.66
CA GLU A 91 4.42 -0.43 17.85
C GLU A 91 5.69 -0.96 18.54
N LEU A 92 5.65 -1.37 19.82
CA LEU A 92 6.89 -1.49 20.61
C LEU A 92 7.43 -2.91 20.89
N LYS A 93 6.89 -4.02 20.35
CA LYS A 93 7.32 -5.36 20.85
C LYS A 93 7.67 -6.48 19.86
N ASN A 94 7.58 -6.34 18.55
CA ASN A 94 7.67 -7.51 17.66
C ASN A 94 8.86 -7.52 16.67
N ASN A 95 10.05 -7.07 17.09
CA ASN A 95 11.31 -7.23 16.32
C ASN A 95 12.10 -8.51 16.66
N THR A 96 11.49 -9.51 17.30
CA THR A 96 12.08 -10.86 17.38
C THR A 96 11.45 -11.74 16.30
N ILE A 97 12.14 -11.85 15.17
CA ILE A 97 11.84 -12.82 14.12
C ILE A 97 12.15 -14.21 14.69
N GLU A 98 11.14 -14.88 15.25
CA GLU A 98 11.20 -16.33 15.40
C GLU A 98 10.88 -16.94 14.04
N ASP A 99 11.93 -17.43 13.38
CA ASP A 99 11.85 -18.28 12.20
C ASP A 99 11.19 -19.61 12.58
N ILE A 100 9.86 -19.64 12.59
CA ILE A 100 9.08 -20.88 12.65
C ILE A 100 8.82 -21.34 11.21
N GLY A 101 9.91 -21.62 10.49
CA GLY A 101 9.90 -22.54 9.38
C GLY A 101 9.81 -23.98 9.91
N ALA A 102 8.92 -24.79 9.33
CA ALA A 102 8.86 -26.22 9.64
C ALA A 102 10.22 -26.85 9.32
N LYS A 103 11.01 -27.18 10.36
CA LYS A 103 12.09 -28.15 10.21
C LYS A 103 11.42 -29.50 9.89
N GLU A 104 11.38 -29.83 8.60
CA GLU A 104 11.07 -31.18 8.15
C GLU A 104 12.14 -32.15 8.68
N THR A 105 11.93 -32.68 9.87
CA THR A 105 12.59 -33.89 10.32
C THR A 105 11.63 -34.72 11.18
N GLY A 106 11.32 -35.94 10.73
CA GLY A 106 10.88 -37.01 11.62
C GLY A 106 9.46 -37.53 11.40
N LEU A 107 9.39 -38.61 10.63
CA LEU A 107 8.31 -39.60 10.51
C LEU A 107 7.48 -39.78 11.81
N ARG A 108 6.20 -39.37 11.82
CA ARG A 108 5.27 -39.68 12.92
C ARG A 108 4.89 -41.16 12.89
N ARG A 109 5.40 -41.94 13.83
CA ARG A 109 4.99 -43.33 14.06
C ARG A 109 3.63 -43.34 14.79
N ARG A 110 2.61 -43.91 14.16
CA ARG A 110 1.27 -44.11 14.71
C ARG A 110 1.33 -45.11 15.87
N ILE A 111 0.98 -44.69 17.09
CA ILE A 111 0.69 -45.61 18.20
C ILE A 111 -0.82 -45.76 18.28
N ASN A 112 -1.32 -46.95 17.93
CA ASN A 112 -2.68 -47.38 18.19
C ASN A 112 -2.73 -48.04 19.58
N THR A 113 -3.52 -47.51 20.52
CA THR A 113 -4.05 -48.31 21.64
C THR A 113 -5.39 -47.72 22.11
N THR A 114 -6.46 -48.40 21.66
CA THR A 114 -7.74 -48.70 22.34
C THR A 114 -8.65 -47.59 22.92
N GLN A 115 -9.72 -47.31 22.17
CA GLN A 115 -11.15 -47.43 22.55
C GLN A 115 -11.56 -47.31 24.05
N LYS A 116 -12.32 -46.26 24.40
CA LYS A 116 -13.73 -46.30 24.88
C LYS A 116 -14.14 -44.94 25.45
N GLY A 117 -15.33 -44.47 25.10
CA GLY A 117 -16.06 -43.47 25.90
C GLY A 117 -16.73 -42.37 25.09
N VAL A 118 -17.89 -42.70 24.51
CA VAL A 118 -18.92 -41.76 24.06
C VAL A 118 -19.44 -40.96 25.27
N LYS A 119 -19.59 -39.64 25.12
CA LYS A 119 -20.81 -38.89 25.51
C LYS A 119 -20.74 -37.44 25.04
N GLU A 120 -21.71 -37.12 24.19
CA GLU A 120 -22.22 -35.82 23.81
C GLU A 120 -22.76 -35.10 25.05
N GLU A 121 -22.54 -33.79 25.17
CA GLU A 121 -23.55 -32.86 25.69
C GLU A 121 -23.44 -31.53 24.94
N GLU A 122 -24.49 -31.28 24.16
CA GLU A 122 -24.86 -30.03 23.53
C GLU A 122 -25.32 -29.04 24.61
N GLN A 123 -24.95 -27.77 24.48
CA GLN A 123 -25.72 -26.68 25.08
C GLN A 123 -25.96 -25.60 24.03
N GLU A 124 -27.11 -25.75 23.37
CA GLU A 124 -27.88 -24.65 22.81
C GLU A 124 -28.35 -23.74 23.95
N THR A 125 -28.14 -22.43 23.82
CA THR A 125 -29.10 -21.45 24.36
C THR A 125 -29.34 -20.41 23.29
N ASP A 126 -30.50 -20.56 22.65
CA ASP A 126 -31.21 -19.55 21.90
C ASP A 126 -31.60 -18.38 22.82
N GLY A 127 -31.53 -17.16 22.29
CA GLY A 127 -31.72 -15.92 23.04
C GLY A 127 -31.77 -14.71 22.12
N GLN A 128 -32.93 -14.48 21.51
CA GLN A 128 -33.24 -13.38 20.60
C GLN A 128 -33.01 -11.96 21.17
N VAL A 129 -32.33 -11.15 20.34
CA VAL A 129 -32.58 -9.75 19.95
C VAL A 129 -32.98 -8.74 21.04
N LYS A 130 -32.07 -7.81 21.34
CA LYS A 130 -32.41 -6.39 21.60
C LYS A 130 -31.39 -5.45 20.96
N THR A 131 -31.86 -4.74 19.96
CA THR A 131 -31.28 -3.54 19.34
C THR A 131 -31.17 -2.43 20.38
N LYS A 132 -29.94 -2.14 20.80
CA LYS A 132 -29.52 -0.81 21.28
C LYS A 132 -28.11 -0.60 20.74
N ALA A 133 -27.97 0.36 19.82
CA ALA A 133 -26.68 0.87 19.40
C ALA A 133 -26.05 1.56 20.61
N GLU A 134 -25.23 0.82 21.35
CA GLU A 134 -24.28 1.41 22.28
C GLU A 134 -23.13 2.02 21.47
N PRO A 135 -22.57 3.16 21.89
CA PRO A 135 -21.39 3.72 21.25
C PRO A 135 -20.27 2.70 21.29
N SER A 136 -19.75 2.35 20.11
CA SER A 136 -18.75 1.30 19.91
C SER A 136 -17.58 1.47 20.90
N THR A 137 -17.29 0.39 21.64
CA THR A 137 -16.18 0.35 22.57
C THR A 137 -14.86 0.62 21.83
N PRO A 138 -13.83 1.20 22.49
CA PRO A 138 -12.54 1.55 21.86
C PRO A 138 -11.86 0.37 21.15
N GLU A 139 -12.23 -0.87 21.49
CA GLU A 139 -11.64 -2.10 20.98
C GLU A 139 -12.05 -2.43 19.53
N HIS A 140 -13.20 -1.95 19.06
CA HIS A 140 -13.67 -2.17 17.68
C HIS A 140 -13.00 -1.27 16.65
N ARG A 141 -12.16 -0.32 17.09
CA ARG A 141 -11.43 0.61 16.21
C ARG A 141 -10.21 0.01 15.52
N ASP A 142 -9.70 -1.12 16.01
CA ASP A 142 -8.56 -1.79 15.37
C ASP A 142 -9.06 -2.81 14.34
N PRO A 143 -8.85 -2.57 13.02
CA PRO A 143 -9.34 -3.45 11.98
C PRO A 143 -8.72 -4.86 12.03
N LEU A 144 -7.59 -5.05 12.72
CA LEU A 144 -7.03 -6.38 12.90
C LEU A 144 -7.87 -7.26 13.84
N LYS A 145 -8.52 -6.65 14.84
CA LYS A 145 -9.33 -7.39 15.83
C LYS A 145 -10.66 -7.89 15.28
N TRP A 146 -11.07 -7.39 14.11
CA TRP A 146 -12.24 -7.89 13.38
C TRP A 146 -12.11 -9.37 13.02
N PHE A 147 -10.89 -9.87 12.86
CA PHE A 147 -10.62 -11.28 12.50
C PHE A 147 -10.44 -12.19 13.72
N GLY A 148 -10.84 -11.73 14.91
CA GLY A 148 -10.81 -12.47 16.16
C GLY A 148 -9.84 -11.90 17.21
N ILE A 149 -9.95 -12.43 18.43
CA ILE A 149 -9.18 -11.95 19.60
C ILE A 149 -7.68 -12.24 19.43
N LEU A 150 -7.33 -13.33 18.76
CA LEU A 150 -5.95 -13.72 18.49
C LEU A 150 -5.58 -13.43 17.03
N VAL A 151 -5.00 -12.25 16.80
CA VAL A 151 -4.55 -11.83 15.46
C VAL A 151 -3.22 -12.52 15.12
N PRO A 152 -3.12 -13.30 14.03
CA PRO A 152 -1.86 -13.91 13.63
C PRO A 152 -0.82 -12.86 13.22
N GLN A 153 0.46 -13.18 13.47
CA GLN A 153 1.58 -12.33 13.09
C GLN A 153 1.60 -12.03 11.57
N ASN A 154 1.24 -12.99 10.72
CA ASN A 154 1.15 -12.79 9.27
C ASN A 154 0.10 -11.72 8.88
N LEU A 155 -0.99 -11.58 9.65
CA LEU A 155 -2.00 -10.56 9.38
C LEU A 155 -1.50 -9.17 9.79
N LYS A 156 -0.73 -9.08 10.89
CA LYS A 156 -0.03 -7.84 11.28
C LYS A 156 0.99 -7.43 10.21
N GLN A 157 1.79 -8.37 9.72
CA GLN A 157 2.75 -8.16 8.63
C GLN A 157 2.08 -7.71 7.33
N ALA A 158 0.96 -8.34 6.95
CA ALA A 158 0.18 -7.90 5.81
C ALA A 158 -0.30 -6.44 5.99
N GLN A 159 -0.82 -6.09 7.17
CA GLN A 159 -1.28 -4.73 7.45
C GLN A 159 -0.14 -3.70 7.36
N SER A 160 1.06 -4.00 7.89
CA SER A 160 2.20 -3.09 7.78
C SER A 160 2.64 -2.91 6.32
N ALA A 161 2.73 -4.01 5.56
CA ALA A 161 3.07 -3.95 4.14
C ALA A 161 2.06 -3.08 3.36
N PHE A 162 0.76 -3.30 3.53
CA PHE A 162 -0.25 -2.51 2.82
C PHE A 162 -0.32 -1.04 3.28
N LYS A 163 -0.02 -0.75 4.55
CA LYS A 163 0.13 0.64 5.01
C LYS A 163 1.24 1.35 4.24
N GLU A 164 2.39 0.71 4.09
CA GLU A 164 3.51 1.25 3.29
C GLU A 164 3.14 1.37 1.80
N VAL A 165 2.48 0.36 1.22
CA VAL A 165 2.01 0.40 -0.18
C VAL A 165 1.13 1.62 -0.44
N ILE A 166 0.18 1.93 0.45
CA ILE A 166 -0.71 3.09 0.28
C ILE A 166 0.08 4.39 0.28
N THR A 167 1.01 4.55 1.23
CA THR A 167 1.87 5.74 1.31
C THR A 167 2.73 5.89 0.04
N LEU A 168 3.37 4.81 -0.36
CA LEU A 168 4.24 4.80 -1.54
C LEU A 168 3.43 5.01 -2.84
N SER A 169 2.18 4.57 -2.89
CA SER A 169 1.28 4.84 -4.03
C SER A 169 1.00 6.33 -4.18
N ALA A 170 0.77 7.06 -3.09
CA ALA A 170 0.58 8.51 -3.13
C ALA A 170 1.85 9.24 -3.59
N GLU A 171 3.03 8.79 -3.13
CA GLU A 171 4.29 9.33 -3.61
C GLU A 171 4.50 9.07 -5.12
N ILE A 172 4.20 7.86 -5.59
CA ILE A 172 4.29 7.54 -7.03
C ILE A 172 3.31 8.40 -7.83
N ALA A 173 2.08 8.59 -7.37
CA ALA A 173 1.11 9.44 -8.04
C ALA A 173 1.59 10.90 -8.14
N SER A 174 2.19 11.43 -7.06
CA SER A 174 2.78 12.78 -7.06
C SER A 174 3.93 12.89 -8.06
N LEU A 175 4.82 11.90 -8.05
CA LEU A 175 5.98 11.86 -8.94
C LEU A 175 5.56 11.68 -10.40
N GLN A 176 4.54 10.88 -10.69
CA GLN A 176 3.94 10.77 -12.01
C GLN A 176 3.34 12.09 -12.48
N SER A 177 2.68 12.84 -11.59
CA SER A 177 2.19 14.18 -11.92
C SER A 177 3.33 15.13 -12.28
N ALA A 178 4.43 15.10 -11.51
CA ALA A 178 5.63 15.88 -11.80
C ALA A 178 6.26 15.52 -13.16
N ILE A 179 6.39 14.23 -13.48
CA ILE A 179 6.91 13.75 -14.77
C ILE A 179 6.06 14.24 -15.95
N LEU A 180 4.74 14.22 -15.80
CA LEU A 180 3.85 14.70 -16.85
C LEU A 180 4.01 16.21 -17.07
N ALA A 181 4.19 16.97 -15.99
CA ALA A 181 4.45 18.41 -16.08
C ALA A 181 5.81 18.71 -16.72
N THR A 182 6.90 18.06 -16.28
CA THR A 182 8.24 18.26 -16.85
C THR A 182 8.28 17.89 -18.33
N ARG A 183 7.64 16.78 -18.72
CA ARG A 183 7.49 16.39 -20.13
C ARG A 183 6.75 17.44 -20.96
N LYS A 184 5.64 17.97 -20.42
CA LYS A 184 4.81 18.97 -21.11
C LYS A 184 5.58 20.28 -21.31
N GLU A 185 6.31 20.73 -20.29
CA GLU A 185 7.14 21.92 -20.36
C GLU A 185 8.28 21.76 -21.38
N MET A 186 8.97 20.61 -21.37
CA MET A 186 10.04 20.30 -22.31
C MET A 186 9.53 20.29 -23.76
N GLN A 187 8.36 19.67 -24.02
CA GLN A 187 7.73 19.70 -25.34
C GLN A 187 7.38 21.13 -25.79
N ALA A 188 6.84 21.94 -24.89
CA ALA A 188 6.51 23.34 -25.19
C ALA A 188 7.76 24.18 -25.50
N GLN A 189 8.91 23.89 -24.87
CA GLN A 189 10.18 24.54 -25.18
C GLN A 189 10.74 24.11 -26.55
N MET A 190 10.68 22.82 -26.87
CA MET A 190 11.08 22.29 -28.18
C MET A 190 10.27 22.93 -29.32
N GLU A 191 8.95 23.00 -29.20
CA GLU A 191 8.09 23.65 -30.21
C GLU A 191 8.41 25.15 -30.39
N LYS A 192 8.76 25.85 -29.31
CA LYS A 192 9.17 27.25 -29.38
C LYS A 192 10.48 27.40 -30.14
N GLN A 193 11.44 26.48 -29.94
CA GLN A 193 12.70 26.48 -30.69
C GLN A 193 12.46 26.26 -32.18
N GLU A 194 11.66 25.27 -32.57
CA GLU A 194 11.33 25.01 -33.98
C GLU A 194 10.67 26.22 -34.67
N LYS A 195 9.78 26.93 -33.97
CA LYS A 195 9.13 28.15 -34.49
C LYS A 195 10.13 29.29 -34.65
N THR A 196 11.05 29.47 -33.71
CA THR A 196 12.10 30.49 -33.83
C THR A 196 13.08 30.21 -34.97
N GLU A 197 13.34 28.94 -35.29
CA GLU A 197 14.20 28.56 -36.41
C GLU A 197 13.53 28.77 -37.77
N LYS A 198 12.24 28.48 -37.90
CA LYS A 198 11.47 28.70 -39.14
C LYS A 198 11.26 30.17 -39.49
N THR A 199 11.37 31.08 -38.53
CA THR A 199 11.13 32.53 -38.74
C THR A 199 12.40 33.29 -39.15
N GLN A 200 13.59 32.67 -39.05
CA GLN A 200 14.88 33.31 -39.36
C GLN A 200 15.49 33.12 -40.78
N PRO A 201 15.01 32.25 -41.70
CA PRO A 201 15.79 31.95 -42.91
C PRO A 201 15.61 32.89 -44.12
N GLU A 202 14.84 33.98 -44.08
CA GLU A 202 14.58 34.79 -45.29
C GLU A 202 15.23 36.20 -45.35
N ILE A 203 15.89 36.68 -44.30
CA ILE A 203 16.56 37.99 -44.35
C ILE A 203 18.05 37.79 -44.61
N LYS A 204 18.40 37.48 -45.87
CA LYS A 204 19.70 37.78 -46.52
C LYS A 204 19.73 37.14 -47.91
N LYS A 205 19.33 37.92 -48.92
CA LYS A 205 19.87 37.93 -50.29
C LYS A 205 19.23 39.08 -51.06
N GLU A 206 19.78 40.27 -50.88
CA GLU A 206 19.93 41.31 -51.92
C GLU A 206 21.34 41.87 -51.82
#